data_AF-A0A6A2VXJ0-F1
#
_entry.id   AF-A0A6A2VXJ0-F1
#
_cell.length_a   1.000
_cell.length_b   1.000
_cell.length_c   1.000
_cell.angle_alpha   90.00
_cell.angle_beta   90.00
_cell.angle_gamma   90.00
#
_symmetry.space_group_name_H-M   'P 1'
#
loop_
_entity.id
_entity.type
_entity.pdbx_description
1 polymer ?
#
loop_
_entity_poly.entity_id
_entity_poly.type
_entity_poly.pdbx_seq_one_letter_code
_entity_poly.pdbx_strand_id
1 'polypeptide(L)'
;MKKNYVGYYTDSGKALHIVIKALPSSTSLGIGLNATMDDLDDPNGYAQDKRPHGFEAGCLTRVDLRSAEDIPQVMRLINQC
;
A
#
# COMPACT_ATOMS: atom_id res chain seq x y z
N MET A 1 -18.66 -6.25 9.78
CA MET A 1 -17.52 -7.20 9.79
C MET A 1 -16.29 -6.48 10.31
N LYS A 2 -15.57 -7.04 11.31
CA LYS A 2 -14.23 -6.56 11.66
C LYS A 2 -13.28 -6.93 10.53
N LYS A 3 -12.60 -5.94 9.95
CA LYS A 3 -11.55 -6.18 8.96
C LYS A 3 -10.22 -6.26 9.73
N ASN A 4 -9.53 -7.38 9.59
CA ASN A 4 -8.19 -7.56 10.16
C ASN A 4 -7.17 -7.18 9.09
N TYR A 5 -6.20 -6.34 9.46
CA TYR A 5 -5.12 -5.92 8.59
C TYR A 5 -3.79 -6.16 9.30
N VAL A 6 -2.76 -6.47 8.53
CA VAL A 6 -1.38 -6.39 9.01
C VAL A 6 -0.86 -5.01 8.62
N GLY A 7 -0.42 -4.23 9.60
CA GLY A 7 0.17 -2.92 9.38
C GLY A 7 1.53 -2.82 10.05
N TYR A 8 2.43 -2.05 9.43
CA TYR A 8 3.71 -1.67 10.00
C TYR A 8 3.66 -0.18 10.38
N TYR A 9 4.19 0.16 11.55
CA TYR A 9 4.31 1.52 12.03
C TYR A 9 5.80 1.84 12.13
N THR A 10 6.20 3.06 11.77
CA THR A 10 7.56 3.54 11.99
C THR A 10 7.81 3.82 13.48
N ASP A 11 9.08 3.87 13.90
CA ASP A 11 9.53 4.04 15.30
C ASP A 11 8.97 5.28 16.04
N SER A 12 8.41 6.27 15.32
CA SER A 12 7.68 7.42 15.89
C SER A 12 6.25 7.07 16.38
N GLY A 13 5.78 5.84 16.13
CA GLY A 13 4.63 5.20 16.76
C GLY A 13 3.24 5.75 16.39
N LYS A 14 3.12 6.75 15.51
CA LYS A 14 1.84 7.44 15.26
C LYS A 14 1.37 7.42 13.81
N ALA A 15 2.25 7.15 12.85
CA ALA A 15 1.90 7.06 11.45
C ALA A 15 1.93 5.59 11.00
N LEU A 16 0.78 5.09 10.55
CA LEU A 16 0.69 3.83 9.84
C LEU A 16 1.52 3.95 8.56
N HIS A 17 2.50 3.08 8.34
CA HIS A 17 3.37 3.16 7.18
C HIS A 17 2.75 2.40 6.00
N ILE A 18 2.32 1.16 6.24
CA ILE A 18 1.61 0.34 5.25
C ILE A 18 0.48 -0.50 5.85
N VAL A 19 -0.45 -0.93 5.00
CA VAL A 19 -1.48 -1.93 5.30
C VAL A 19 -1.52 -3.02 4.24
N ILE A 20 -1.56 -4.29 4.65
CA ILE A 20 -1.68 -5.42 3.73
C ILE A 20 -3.09 -6.02 3.85
N LYS A 21 -3.73 -6.24 2.68
CA LYS A 21 -5.03 -6.89 2.57
C LYS A 21 -5.05 -7.88 1.40
N ALA A 22 -5.53 -9.09 1.67
CA ALA A 22 -5.88 -10.03 0.61
C ALA A 22 -7.05 -9.48 -0.22
N LEU A 23 -6.90 -9.43 -1.55
CA LEU A 23 -7.98 -9.00 -2.43
C LEU A 23 -8.90 -10.21 -2.74
N PRO A 24 -10.21 -10.15 -2.44
CA PRO A 24 -11.08 -11.34 -2.47
C PRO A 24 -11.24 -12.01 -3.84
N SER A 25 -10.90 -11.32 -4.93
CA SER A 25 -11.13 -11.77 -6.31
C SER A 25 -9.85 -12.10 -7.07
N SER A 26 -8.69 -12.07 -6.43
CA SER A 26 -7.40 -12.29 -7.09
C SER A 26 -6.39 -12.91 -6.13
N THR A 27 -5.44 -13.67 -6.67
CA THR A 27 -4.24 -14.14 -5.94
C THR A 27 -3.30 -12.99 -5.53
N SER A 28 -3.74 -11.74 -5.65
CA SER A 28 -2.93 -10.55 -5.41
C SER A 28 -3.15 -9.97 -4.02
N LEU A 29 -2.10 -9.40 -3.46
CA LEU A 29 -2.17 -8.64 -2.20
C LEU A 29 -2.28 -7.15 -2.52
N GLY A 30 -3.30 -6.49 -1.95
CA GLY A 30 -3.40 -5.04 -1.97
C GLY A 30 -2.61 -4.46 -0.80
N ILE A 31 -1.71 -3.53 -1.10
CA ILE A 31 -0.90 -2.84 -0.09
C ILE A 31 -1.27 -1.36 -0.11
N GLY A 32 -1.79 -0.88 1.01
CA GLY A 32 -2.00 0.54 1.27
C GLY A 32 -0.69 1.20 1.69
N LEU A 33 -0.38 2.33 1.09
CA LEU A 33 0.75 3.18 1.41
C LEU A 33 0.25 4.48 2.04
N ASN A 34 0.89 4.92 3.13
CA ASN A 34 0.59 6.21 3.75
C ASN A 34 1.40 7.36 3.12
N ALA A 35 1.42 7.40 1.80
CA ALA A 35 2.02 8.43 0.96
C ALA A 35 1.04 8.79 -0.16
N THR A 36 1.09 10.01 -0.68
CA THR A 36 0.33 10.36 -1.89
C THR A 36 1.07 9.84 -3.13
N MET A 37 0.37 9.67 -4.25
CA MET A 37 1.03 9.31 -5.51
C MET A 37 2.08 10.34 -5.94
N ASP A 38 1.86 11.61 -5.59
CA ASP A 38 2.75 12.72 -5.93
C ASP A 38 4.08 12.65 -5.16
N ASP A 39 4.11 11.93 -4.05
CA ASP A 39 5.31 11.71 -3.21
C ASP A 39 6.11 10.46 -3.62
N LEU A 40 5.60 9.66 -4.57
CA LEU A 40 6.19 8.38 -4.96
C LEU A 40 6.89 8.46 -6.32
N ASP A 41 8.13 7.99 -6.37
CA ASP A 41 8.85 7.70 -7.60
C ASP A 41 8.43 6.30 -8.12
N ASP A 42 7.35 6.31 -8.90
CA ASP A 42 6.72 5.14 -9.52
C ASP A 42 6.81 5.17 -11.05
N PRO A 43 8.00 4.93 -11.64
CA PRO A 43 8.20 5.01 -13.09
C PRO A 43 7.41 3.94 -13.87
N ASN A 44 6.91 2.92 -13.19
CA ASN A 44 6.23 1.78 -13.80
C ASN A 44 4.69 1.80 -13.58
N GLY A 45 4.16 2.80 -12.86
CA GLY A 45 2.71 2.99 -12.68
C GLY A 45 2.02 1.92 -11.83
N TYR A 46 2.68 1.41 -10.79
CA TYR A 46 2.10 0.48 -9.81
C TYR A 46 1.12 1.14 -8.83
N ALA A 47 1.37 2.40 -8.48
CA ALA A 47 0.62 3.18 -7.52
C ALA A 47 -0.73 3.62 -8.08
N GLN A 48 -1.75 3.51 -7.26
CA GLN A 48 -3.11 3.91 -7.58
C GLN A 48 -3.61 4.87 -6.51
N ASP A 49 -4.04 6.06 -6.93
CA ASP A 49 -4.63 7.04 -6.04
C ASP A 49 -5.96 6.49 -5.51
N LYS A 50 -6.19 6.66 -4.20
CA LYS A 50 -7.43 6.27 -3.52
C LYS A 50 -8.11 7.44 -2.83
N ARG A 51 -7.62 8.66 -3.02
CA ARG A 51 -8.34 9.88 -2.60
C ARG A 51 -9.69 9.97 -3.35
N PRO A 52 -10.73 10.53 -2.71
CA PRO A 52 -10.74 11.08 -1.35
C PRO A 52 -11.03 10.04 -0.25
N HIS A 53 -11.37 8.80 -0.62
CA HIS A 53 -11.93 7.81 0.32
C HIS A 53 -10.87 6.98 1.07
N GLY A 54 -9.63 6.99 0.59
CA GLY A 54 -8.54 6.17 1.10
C GLY A 54 -8.70 4.70 0.71
N PHE A 55 -7.57 4.02 0.60
CA PHE A 55 -7.50 2.58 0.81
C PHE A 55 -7.61 2.28 2.31
N GLU A 56 -7.89 1.03 2.63
CA GLU A 56 -8.02 0.49 3.98
C GLU A 56 -7.13 1.17 5.03
N ALA A 57 -7.69 1.41 6.22
CA ALA A 57 -7.06 2.19 7.31
C ALA A 57 -6.64 3.63 6.93
N GLY A 58 -7.15 4.17 5.83
CA GLY A 58 -6.93 5.57 5.43
C GLY A 58 -5.68 5.80 4.58
N CYS A 59 -4.99 4.75 4.13
CA CYS A 59 -3.85 4.86 3.22
C CYS A 59 -4.26 5.59 1.93
N LEU A 60 -3.49 6.58 1.49
CA LEU A 60 -3.88 7.44 0.36
C LEU A 60 -3.62 6.79 -1.00
N THR A 61 -2.69 5.83 -1.03
CA THR A 61 -2.27 5.13 -2.25
C THR A 61 -2.39 3.61 -2.06
N ARG A 62 -2.70 2.89 -3.14
CA ARG A 62 -2.69 1.43 -3.20
C ARG A 62 -1.70 0.93 -4.25
N VAL A 63 -0.90 -0.07 -3.93
CA VAL A 63 -0.17 -0.90 -4.90
C VAL A 63 -0.69 -2.35 -4.81
N ASP A 64 -0.66 -3.07 -5.93
CA ASP A 64 -1.09 -4.46 -5.98
C ASP A 64 0.11 -5.37 -6.25
N LEU A 65 0.40 -6.30 -5.34
CA LEU A 65 1.36 -7.38 -5.57
C LEU A 65 0.64 -8.53 -6.29
N ARG A 66 0.81 -8.63 -7.61
CA ARG A 66 0.09 -9.62 -8.45
C ARG A 66 0.92 -10.89 -8.67
N SER A 67 2.24 -10.76 -8.65
CA SER A 67 3.20 -11.86 -8.78
C SER A 67 4.46 -11.60 -7.94
N ALA A 68 5.35 -12.59 -7.89
CA ALA A 68 6.64 -12.44 -7.21
C ALA A 68 7.57 -11.42 -7.92
N GLU A 69 7.37 -11.18 -9.21
CA GLU A 69 8.15 -10.23 -10.00
C GLU A 69 7.88 -8.78 -9.58
N ASP A 70 6.72 -8.52 -8.98
CA ASP A 70 6.33 -7.20 -8.48
C ASP A 70 7.03 -6.85 -7.16
N ILE A 71 7.56 -7.84 -6.42
CA ILE A 71 8.12 -7.67 -5.07
C ILE A 71 9.17 -6.56 -5.02
N PRO A 72 10.19 -6.52 -5.91
CA PRO A 72 11.23 -5.49 -5.83
C PRO A 72 10.68 -4.06 -5.97
N GLN A 73 9.73 -3.84 -6.89
CA GLN A 73 9.15 -2.50 -7.10
C GLN A 73 8.20 -2.11 -5.97
N VAL A 74 7.36 -3.04 -5.52
CA VAL A 74 6.48 -2.82 -4.38
C VAL A 74 7.29 -2.48 -3.12
N MET A 75 8.38 -3.21 -2.84
CA MET A 75 9.26 -2.91 -1.71
C MET A 75 9.95 -1.54 -1.84
N ARG A 76 10.35 -1.14 -3.06
CA ARG A 76 10.89 0.20 -3.31
C ARG A 76 9.88 1.31 -3.01
N LEU A 77 8.61 1.13 -3.35
CA LEU A 77 7.55 2.11 -3.05
C LEU A 77 7.23 2.15 -1.55
N ILE A 78 7.25 0.99 -0.87
CA ILE A 78 7.09 0.93 0.58
C ILE A 78 8.20 1.72 1.29
N ASN A 79 9.46 1.60 0.85
CA ASN A 79 10.60 2.33 1.44
C ASN A 79 10.54 3.87 1.25
N GLN A 80 9.61 4.39 0.47
CA GLN A 80 9.39 5.83 0.28
C GLN A 80 8.29 6.39 1.19
N CYS A 81 7.56 5.52 1.91
CA CYS A 81 6.54 5.89 2.89
C CYS A 81 7.16 6.20 4.27
#